data_AF-A0A958F7I9-F1
#
_entry.id   AF-A0A958F7I9-F1
#
_cell.length_a   1.000
_cell.length_b   1.000
_cell.length_c   1.000
_cell.angle_alpha   90.00
_cell.angle_beta   90.00
_cell.angle_gamma   90.00
#
_symmetry.space_group_name_H-M   'P 1'
#
loop_
_entity.id
_entity.type
_entity.pdbx_description
1 polymer ?
#
loop_
_entity_poly.entity_id
_entity_poly.type
_entity_poly.pdbx_seq_one_letter_code
_entity_poly.pdbx_strand_id
1 'polypeptide(L)'
;VYEFTADVQQFQQYVNQQYAHGGGDTPENSLEALYTASQFQFRPAASRVIIWITDANYHINNQYTSLTVPEVVDALLAQAIVAHGIGKTQYQLEYFDPILLPTGGDFFDIYGNFRDILLEISRLPGNTRYRLSYTSGAPGGMPHQTTVEVHYAGLGGNASAVYTPPAPESSRPAARAAVQSFPNPFNPVTHIRIHNPRRYRGKAAIYNLLGQRVKQFVFASGKETVELAWDATDETSLPVSAGLYFLQVRLFDAKGESELLPVQKMIHTK
;
A
#
# COMPACT_ATOMS: atom_id res chain seq x y z
N VAL A 1 16.60 -8.04 26.57
CA VAL A 1 15.58 -8.04 25.49
C VAL A 1 14.23 -7.84 26.14
N TYR A 2 13.45 -6.83 25.72
CA TYR A 2 12.13 -6.54 26.27
C TYR A 2 11.04 -6.92 25.28
N GLU A 3 9.93 -7.45 25.77
CA GLU A 3 8.74 -7.78 24.97
C GLU A 3 7.97 -6.52 24.53
N PHE A 4 7.07 -6.69 23.56
CA PHE A 4 6.17 -5.62 23.14
C PHE A 4 5.26 -5.16 24.29
N THR A 5 5.09 -3.85 24.41
CA THR A 5 4.13 -3.24 25.34
C THR A 5 3.29 -2.18 24.64
N ALA A 6 2.03 -2.04 25.06
CA ALA A 6 1.16 -0.94 24.67
C ALA A 6 1.28 0.27 25.62
N ASP A 7 1.98 0.12 26.76
CA ASP A 7 2.19 1.16 27.74
C ASP A 7 3.44 1.98 27.41
N VAL A 8 3.21 3.24 27.04
CA VAL A 8 4.27 4.20 26.70
C VAL A 8 5.18 4.49 27.90
N GLN A 9 4.65 4.52 29.12
CA GLN A 9 5.45 4.79 30.31
C GLN A 9 6.40 3.61 30.59
N GLN A 10 5.90 2.39 30.42
CA GLN A 10 6.72 1.18 30.54
C GLN A 10 7.83 1.16 29.48
N PHE A 11 7.51 1.51 28.23
CA PHE A 11 8.53 1.64 27.17
C PHE A 11 9.60 2.69 27.52
N GLN A 12 9.18 3.86 28.01
CA GLN A 12 10.12 4.91 28.45
C GLN A 12 11.02 4.43 29.59
N GLN A 13 10.50 3.65 30.54
CA GLN A 13 11.30 3.05 31.59
C GLN A 13 12.35 2.09 31.03
N TYR A 14 12.00 1.25 30.05
CA TYR A 14 12.97 0.35 29.40
C TYR A 14 14.10 1.12 28.74
N VAL A 15 13.77 2.19 28.00
CA VAL A 15 14.77 3.04 27.33
C VAL A 15 15.65 3.77 28.33
N ASN A 16 15.08 4.37 29.38
CA ASN A 16 15.83 5.13 30.39
C ASN A 16 16.80 4.28 31.21
N GLN A 17 16.57 2.96 31.28
CA GLN A 17 17.46 2.02 31.94
C GLN A 17 18.66 1.59 31.06
N GLN A 18 18.64 1.91 29.77
CA GLN A 18 19.75 1.57 28.88
C GLN A 18 20.89 2.56 29.06
N TYR A 19 22.11 2.02 29.10
CA TYR A 19 23.34 2.79 29.08
C TYR A 19 24.28 2.19 28.05
N ALA A 20 25.05 3.04 27.38
CA ALA A 20 26.06 2.57 26.44
C ALA A 20 27.16 1.84 27.22
N HIS A 21 27.47 0.62 26.80
CA HIS A 21 28.62 -0.13 27.26
C HIS A 21 29.55 -0.37 26.07
N GLY A 22 30.84 -0.08 26.19
CA GLY A 22 31.79 -0.35 25.12
C GLY A 22 32.18 -1.82 25.12
N GLY A 23 31.85 -2.55 24.04
CA GLY A 23 32.24 -3.95 23.83
C GLY A 23 33.75 -4.16 23.67
N GLY A 24 34.48 -3.09 23.35
CA GLY A 24 35.94 -3.11 23.21
C GLY A 24 36.42 -3.69 21.87
N ASP A 25 35.50 -4.22 21.08
CA ASP A 25 35.74 -4.74 19.74
C ASP A 25 34.76 -4.15 18.73
N THR A 26 35.28 -3.96 17.53
CA THR A 26 34.50 -3.80 16.30
C THR A 26 34.94 -4.93 15.39
N PRO A 27 34.05 -5.54 14.59
CA PRO A 27 32.63 -5.24 14.42
C PRO A 27 31.68 -5.59 15.59
N GLU A 28 30.43 -5.12 15.55
CA GLU A 28 29.37 -5.40 16.54
C GLU A 28 28.50 -6.62 16.17
N ASN A 29 27.63 -7.08 17.08
CA ASN A 29 26.74 -8.24 16.85
C ASN A 29 25.34 -7.86 16.33
N SER A 30 25.27 -7.01 15.29
CA SER A 30 23.98 -6.54 14.76
C SER A 30 23.14 -7.65 14.12
N LEU A 31 23.76 -8.66 13.49
CA LEU A 31 23.02 -9.77 12.86
C LEU A 31 22.25 -10.61 13.89
N GLU A 32 22.85 -10.89 15.04
CA GLU A 32 22.18 -11.60 16.14
C GLU A 32 20.98 -10.82 16.68
N ALA A 33 21.13 -9.48 16.80
CA ALA A 33 20.05 -8.62 17.26
C ALA A 33 18.87 -8.60 16.28
N LEU A 34 19.14 -8.46 14.98
CA LEU A 34 18.12 -8.47 13.93
C LEU A 34 17.44 -9.83 13.81
N TYR A 35 18.21 -10.93 13.85
CA TYR A 35 17.68 -12.27 13.83
C TYR A 35 16.80 -12.53 15.06
N THR A 36 17.27 -12.19 16.26
CA THR A 36 16.48 -12.32 17.49
C THR A 36 15.19 -11.51 17.43
N ALA A 37 15.25 -10.25 16.95
CA ALA A 37 14.08 -9.40 16.80
C ALA A 37 13.05 -9.98 15.80
N SER A 38 13.52 -10.67 14.76
CA SER A 38 12.62 -11.34 13.81
C SER A 38 11.79 -12.46 14.45
N GLN A 39 12.23 -13.03 15.58
CA GLN A 39 11.53 -14.12 16.26
C GLN A 39 10.48 -13.66 17.28
N PHE A 40 10.27 -12.35 17.44
CA PHE A 40 9.29 -11.81 18.37
C PHE A 40 7.86 -12.16 17.95
N GLN A 41 6.94 -12.23 18.92
CA GLN A 41 5.53 -12.49 18.65
C GLN A 41 4.80 -11.23 18.17
N PHE A 42 4.75 -11.03 16.86
CA PHE A 42 4.00 -9.94 16.25
C PHE A 42 2.50 -10.22 16.20
N ARG A 43 1.68 -9.16 16.34
CA ARG A 43 0.24 -9.25 16.09
C ARG A 43 -0.02 -9.58 14.60
N PRO A 44 -0.94 -10.52 14.27
CA PRO A 44 -1.12 -10.99 12.88
C PRO A 44 -1.41 -9.90 11.85
N ALA A 45 -2.14 -8.85 12.22
CA ALA A 45 -2.55 -7.76 11.32
C ALA A 45 -1.74 -6.46 11.48
N ALA A 46 -0.67 -6.47 12.28
CA ALA A 46 0.16 -5.28 12.48
C ALA A 46 1.17 -5.11 11.34
N SER A 47 1.44 -3.87 10.96
CA SER A 47 2.69 -3.53 10.29
C SER A 47 3.86 -3.77 11.24
N ARG A 48 4.94 -4.37 10.73
CA ARG A 48 6.07 -4.82 11.54
C ARG A 48 7.30 -4.06 11.09
N VAL A 49 7.84 -3.28 12.01
CA VAL A 49 8.93 -2.36 11.73
C VAL A 49 10.04 -2.60 12.74
N ILE A 50 11.27 -2.66 12.25
CA ILE A 50 12.49 -2.61 13.05
C ILE A 50 13.19 -1.30 12.76
N ILE A 51 13.61 -0.61 13.83
CA ILE A 51 14.51 0.55 13.74
C ILE A 51 15.85 0.07 14.30
N TRP A 52 16.79 -0.17 13.41
CA TRP A 52 18.13 -0.65 13.75
C TRP A 52 19.09 0.52 13.82
N ILE A 53 19.66 0.76 15.00
CA ILE A 53 20.55 1.89 15.27
C ILE A 53 21.92 1.35 15.63
N THR A 54 22.95 1.72 14.86
CA THR A 54 24.35 1.38 15.17
C THR A 54 25.31 2.34 14.49
N ASP A 55 26.44 2.62 15.12
CA ASP A 55 27.49 3.48 14.58
C ASP A 55 28.72 2.68 14.09
N ALA A 56 28.60 1.36 14.00
CA ALA A 56 29.67 0.42 13.63
C ALA A 56 29.19 -0.62 12.59
N ASN A 57 30.16 -1.31 11.99
CA ASN A 57 29.91 -2.50 11.16
C ASN A 57 29.56 -3.72 12.03
N TYR A 58 29.22 -4.86 11.41
CA TYR A 58 28.86 -6.09 12.13
C TYR A 58 29.64 -7.34 11.72
N HIS A 59 29.69 -8.32 12.62
CA HIS A 59 30.27 -9.63 12.38
C HIS A 59 29.39 -10.45 11.42
N ILE A 60 30.03 -11.24 10.54
CA ILE A 60 29.38 -12.10 9.55
C ILE A 60 30.16 -13.41 9.47
N ASN A 61 29.46 -14.54 9.66
CA ASN A 61 29.99 -15.91 9.51
C ASN A 61 31.45 -16.06 9.99
N ASN A 62 31.69 -15.78 11.27
CA ASN A 62 32.99 -15.82 11.91
C ASN A 62 32.89 -16.43 13.31
N GLN A 63 33.95 -16.30 14.11
CA GLN A 63 33.98 -16.84 15.47
C GLN A 63 32.96 -16.22 16.45
N TYR A 64 32.33 -15.10 16.10
CA TYR A 64 31.38 -14.37 16.96
C TYR A 64 29.92 -14.59 16.54
N THR A 65 29.65 -14.83 15.26
CA THR A 65 28.32 -15.25 14.77
C THR A 65 28.45 -16.20 13.59
N SER A 66 27.61 -17.23 13.56
CA SER A 66 27.47 -18.10 12.39
C SER A 66 26.48 -17.54 11.36
N LEU A 67 25.77 -16.45 11.69
CA LEU A 67 24.76 -15.88 10.82
C LEU A 67 25.38 -15.19 9.60
N THR A 68 24.71 -15.36 8.48
CA THR A 68 24.97 -14.65 7.23
C THR A 68 23.90 -13.59 7.00
N VAL A 69 24.23 -12.58 6.19
CA VAL A 69 23.25 -11.54 5.80
C VAL A 69 22.00 -12.14 5.14
N PRO A 70 22.10 -13.10 4.19
CA PRO A 70 20.92 -13.74 3.60
C PRO A 70 20.00 -14.41 4.62
N GLU A 71 20.55 -15.12 5.61
CA GLU A 71 19.73 -15.79 6.65
C GLU A 71 18.94 -14.79 7.50
N VAL A 72 19.55 -13.65 7.83
CA VAL A 72 18.86 -12.58 8.56
C VAL A 72 17.77 -11.94 7.69
N VAL A 73 18.05 -11.68 6.41
CA VAL A 73 17.07 -11.13 5.47
C VAL A 73 15.89 -12.08 5.30
N ASP A 74 16.14 -13.38 5.10
CA ASP A 74 15.09 -14.40 4.97
C ASP A 74 14.20 -14.45 6.23
N ALA A 75 14.81 -14.36 7.41
CA ALA A 75 14.07 -14.34 8.67
C ALA A 75 13.17 -13.10 8.82
N LEU A 76 13.66 -11.92 8.41
CA LEU A 76 12.88 -10.68 8.43
C LEU A 76 11.72 -10.73 7.42
N LEU A 77 11.99 -11.23 6.20
CA LEU A 77 10.99 -11.36 5.14
C LEU A 77 9.92 -12.41 5.46
N ALA A 78 10.29 -13.53 6.09
CA ALA A 78 9.34 -14.56 6.53
C ALA A 78 8.28 -14.01 7.50
N GLN A 79 8.65 -12.96 8.25
CA GLN A 79 7.75 -12.24 9.15
C GLN A 79 7.24 -10.93 8.55
N ALA A 80 7.44 -10.64 7.26
CA ALA A 80 7.02 -9.38 6.63
C ALA A 80 7.45 -8.13 7.45
N ILE A 81 8.69 -8.14 7.95
CA ILE A 81 9.29 -7.05 8.71
C ILE A 81 10.02 -6.11 7.76
N VAL A 82 9.79 -4.81 7.92
CA VAL A 82 10.56 -3.75 7.27
C VAL A 82 11.62 -3.26 8.27
N ALA A 83 12.90 -3.32 7.91
CA ALA A 83 13.99 -2.82 8.75
C ALA A 83 14.47 -1.48 8.21
N HIS A 84 14.41 -0.42 9.03
CA HIS A 84 15.05 0.87 8.76
C HIS A 84 16.34 0.96 9.55
N GLY A 85 17.39 1.50 8.92
CA GLY A 85 18.71 1.64 9.54
C GLY A 85 19.02 3.09 9.87
N ILE A 86 19.61 3.30 11.04
CA ILE A 86 20.12 4.59 11.49
C ILE A 86 21.58 4.38 11.84
N GLY A 87 22.49 4.94 11.05
CA GLY A 87 23.91 4.68 11.23
C GLY A 87 24.82 5.73 10.59
N LYS A 88 26.13 5.48 10.62
CA LYS A 88 27.09 6.33 9.92
C LYS A 88 26.99 6.09 8.42
N THR A 89 26.83 7.14 7.64
CA THR A 89 26.68 7.09 6.17
C THR A 89 27.80 6.29 5.48
N GLN A 90 29.01 6.28 6.04
CA GLN A 90 30.13 5.47 5.53
C GLN A 90 29.87 3.95 5.51
N TYR A 91 28.96 3.45 6.35
CA TYR A 91 28.61 2.02 6.42
C TYR A 91 27.36 1.67 5.63
N GLN A 92 26.66 2.66 5.05
CA GLN A 92 25.36 2.45 4.41
C GLN A 92 25.44 1.37 3.33
N LEU A 93 26.27 1.58 2.30
CA LEU A 93 26.31 0.71 1.11
C LEU A 93 26.74 -0.73 1.42
N GLU A 94 27.70 -0.92 2.34
CA GLU A 94 28.33 -2.22 2.60
C GLU A 94 27.62 -3.01 3.69
N TYR A 95 27.05 -2.34 4.70
CA TYR A 95 26.51 -2.99 5.90
C TYR A 95 24.99 -2.81 6.03
N PHE A 96 24.43 -1.66 5.66
CA PHE A 96 22.99 -1.44 5.82
C PHE A 96 22.19 -1.91 4.60
N ASP A 97 22.52 -1.40 3.42
CA ASP A 97 21.77 -1.62 2.18
C ASP A 97 21.51 -3.11 1.85
N PRO A 98 22.43 -4.06 2.11
CA PRO A 98 22.17 -5.49 1.91
C PRO A 98 21.00 -6.06 2.74
N ILE A 99 20.61 -5.39 3.82
CA ILE A 99 19.49 -5.77 4.71
C ILE A 99 18.29 -4.84 4.51
N LEU A 100 18.52 -3.52 4.47
CA LEU A 100 17.44 -2.53 4.41
C LEU A 100 16.71 -2.60 3.08
N LEU A 101 17.44 -2.67 1.96
CA LEU A 101 16.82 -2.66 0.64
C LEU A 101 15.90 -3.88 0.48
N PRO A 102 16.34 -5.15 0.68
CA PRO A 102 15.43 -6.29 0.51
C PRO A 102 14.17 -6.25 1.36
N THR A 103 14.27 -5.69 2.57
CA THR A 103 13.13 -5.55 3.48
C THR A 103 12.26 -4.32 3.19
N GLY A 104 12.69 -3.48 2.24
CA GLY A 104 11.98 -2.28 1.79
C GLY A 104 12.09 -1.09 2.75
N GLY A 105 13.13 -1.06 3.58
CA GLY A 105 13.38 0.03 4.51
C GLY A 105 14.44 1.02 4.02
N ASP A 106 14.56 2.10 4.78
CA ASP A 106 15.36 3.27 4.46
C ASP A 106 16.53 3.43 5.44
N PHE A 107 17.58 4.08 4.96
CA PHE A 107 18.73 4.47 5.76
C PHE A 107 18.64 5.93 6.17
N PHE A 108 19.04 6.21 7.41
CA PHE A 108 19.12 7.56 7.97
C PHE A 108 20.49 7.78 8.64
N ASP A 109 21.02 8.99 8.52
CA ASP A 109 22.25 9.38 9.21
C ASP A 109 22.01 9.48 10.72
N ILE A 110 22.83 8.80 11.51
CA ILE A 110 22.79 8.79 12.98
C ILE A 110 23.01 10.17 13.60
N TYR A 111 23.69 11.08 12.89
CA TYR A 111 23.87 12.47 13.34
C TYR A 111 22.70 13.38 12.93
N GLY A 112 21.71 12.84 12.21
CA GLY A 112 20.50 13.55 11.83
C GLY A 112 19.56 13.83 13.01
N ASN A 113 18.49 14.58 12.74
CA ASN A 113 17.46 14.84 13.74
C ASN A 113 16.61 13.58 13.96
N PHE A 114 16.81 12.90 15.09
CA PHE A 114 16.11 11.66 15.40
C PHE A 114 14.58 11.78 15.41
N ARG A 115 14.03 12.93 15.83
CA ARG A 115 12.57 13.17 15.78
C ARG A 115 12.07 13.16 14.34
N ASP A 116 12.78 13.82 13.44
CA ASP A 116 12.36 13.92 12.04
C ASP A 116 12.47 12.56 11.34
N ILE A 117 13.51 11.79 11.65
CA ILE A 117 13.67 10.40 11.20
C ILE A 117 12.46 9.55 11.62
N LEU A 118 12.06 9.60 12.89
CA LEU A 118 10.88 8.86 13.37
C LEU A 118 9.58 9.31 12.69
N LEU A 119 9.44 10.62 12.43
CA LEU A 119 8.28 11.14 11.71
C LEU A 119 8.26 10.66 10.26
N GLU A 120 9.40 10.58 9.60
CA GLU A 120 9.53 10.05 8.24
C GLU A 120 9.13 8.58 8.19
N ILE A 121 9.72 7.74 9.06
CA ILE A 121 9.36 6.31 9.19
C ILE A 121 7.85 6.14 9.44
N SER A 122 7.24 7.00 10.27
CA SER A 122 5.80 6.92 10.57
C SER A 122 4.88 7.25 9.38
N ARG A 123 5.39 8.00 8.39
CA ARG A 123 4.63 8.45 7.22
C ARG A 123 4.75 7.50 6.05
N LEU A 124 5.75 6.62 6.05
CA LEU A 124 5.94 5.64 4.99
C LEU A 124 4.74 4.69 5.01
N PRO A 125 3.97 4.58 3.91
CA PRO A 125 2.85 3.66 3.85
C PRO A 125 3.40 2.24 4.01
N GLY A 126 3.11 1.62 5.16
CA GLY A 126 3.49 0.24 5.44
C GLY A 126 3.12 -0.66 4.26
N ASN A 127 4.12 -1.35 3.73
CA ASN A 127 4.06 -2.29 2.62
C ASN A 127 3.73 -1.66 1.26
N THR A 128 4.74 -1.07 0.61
CA THR A 128 4.74 -0.89 -0.85
C THR A 128 4.62 -2.26 -1.50
N ARG A 129 3.38 -2.65 -1.84
CA ARG A 129 3.10 -3.80 -2.69
C ARG A 129 3.58 -3.44 -4.10
N TYR A 130 4.76 -3.91 -4.50
CA TYR A 130 5.17 -3.82 -5.89
C TYR A 130 4.17 -4.56 -6.76
N ARG A 131 3.59 -3.88 -7.75
CA ARG A 131 2.77 -4.49 -8.80
C ARG A 131 3.59 -4.51 -10.08
N LEU A 132 4.16 -5.67 -10.43
CA LEU A 132 4.65 -5.87 -11.78
C LEU A 132 3.48 -6.12 -12.73
N SER A 133 3.46 -5.39 -13.83
CA SER A 133 2.52 -5.61 -14.95
C SER A 133 3.34 -5.84 -16.21
N TYR A 134 3.28 -7.06 -16.76
CA TYR A 134 3.91 -7.44 -18.01
C TYR A 134 2.83 -7.77 -19.04
N THR A 135 2.95 -7.22 -20.25
CA THR A 135 2.06 -7.50 -21.38
C THR A 135 2.85 -8.30 -22.42
N SER A 136 2.53 -9.58 -22.61
CA SER A 136 3.20 -10.44 -23.60
C SER A 136 2.82 -10.04 -25.03
N GLY A 137 3.81 -9.91 -25.93
CA GLY A 137 3.58 -9.63 -27.35
C GLY A 137 3.21 -10.85 -28.21
N ALA A 138 3.08 -12.05 -27.63
CA ALA A 138 2.81 -13.27 -28.39
C ALA A 138 1.33 -13.32 -28.84
N PRO A 139 1.04 -13.30 -30.16
CA PRO A 139 -0.30 -13.50 -30.66
C PRO A 139 -0.61 -15.00 -30.71
N GLY A 140 -1.77 -15.41 -30.19
CA GLY A 140 -2.38 -16.69 -30.61
C GLY A 140 -2.56 -17.77 -29.55
N GLY A 141 -3.09 -17.44 -28.37
CA GLY A 141 -3.84 -18.41 -27.54
C GLY A 141 -3.07 -19.60 -26.93
N MET A 142 -1.78 -19.76 -27.23
CA MET A 142 -0.99 -20.85 -26.67
C MET A 142 -0.45 -20.46 -25.28
N PRO A 143 -0.53 -21.36 -24.28
CA PRO A 143 0.15 -21.18 -23.01
C PRO A 143 1.65 -20.98 -23.26
N HIS A 144 2.24 -20.00 -22.60
CA HIS A 144 3.69 -19.83 -22.60
C HIS A 144 4.18 -19.58 -21.18
N GLN A 145 5.39 -20.02 -20.91
CA GLN A 145 6.06 -19.73 -19.65
C GLN A 145 6.65 -18.33 -19.74
N THR A 146 6.22 -17.44 -18.87
CA THR A 146 6.83 -16.12 -18.72
C THR A 146 7.68 -16.16 -17.46
N THR A 147 8.98 -15.95 -17.62
CA THR A 147 9.87 -15.68 -16.49
C THR A 147 9.97 -14.18 -16.35
N VAL A 148 9.57 -13.69 -15.18
CA VAL A 148 9.68 -12.29 -14.84
C VAL A 148 10.86 -12.18 -13.88
N GLU A 149 11.89 -11.46 -14.33
CA GLU A 149 13.07 -11.20 -13.53
C GLU A 149 12.90 -9.84 -12.88
N VAL A 150 12.81 -9.83 -11.55
CA VAL A 150 12.70 -8.58 -10.78
C VAL A 150 14.04 -8.32 -10.15
N HIS A 151 14.74 -7.31 -10.66
CA HIS A 151 15.94 -6.80 -10.02
C HIS A 151 15.54 -5.67 -9.08
N TYR A 152 15.51 -5.95 -7.79
CA TYR A 152 15.45 -4.93 -6.76
C TYR A 152 16.76 -4.96 -5.99
N ALA A 153 17.46 -3.82 -5.96
CA ALA A 153 18.72 -3.63 -5.22
C ALA A 153 19.80 -4.73 -5.42
N GLY A 154 19.91 -5.29 -6.62
CA GLY A 154 20.97 -6.26 -6.96
C GLY A 154 20.73 -7.71 -6.50
N LEU A 155 19.69 -7.99 -5.71
CA LEU A 155 19.38 -9.33 -5.17
C LEU A 155 18.28 -10.04 -5.98
N GLY A 156 18.32 -9.89 -7.30
CA GLY A 156 17.24 -10.34 -8.19
C GLY A 156 16.76 -11.78 -7.93
N GLY A 157 15.45 -11.97 -8.01
CA GLY A 157 14.80 -13.28 -7.90
C GLY A 157 14.09 -13.64 -9.20
N ASN A 158 14.07 -14.92 -9.54
CA ASN A 158 13.34 -15.45 -10.68
C ASN A 158 12.01 -16.07 -10.22
N ALA A 159 10.90 -15.49 -10.70
CA ALA A 159 9.59 -16.12 -10.60
C ALA A 159 9.12 -16.53 -12.00
N SER A 160 8.85 -17.82 -12.18
CA SER A 160 8.23 -18.33 -13.40
C SER A 160 6.77 -18.62 -13.13
N ALA A 161 5.90 -18.05 -13.97
CA ALA A 161 4.50 -18.41 -14.03
C ALA A 161 4.16 -18.88 -15.45
N VAL A 162 3.33 -19.93 -15.55
CA VAL A 162 2.72 -20.28 -16.82
C VAL A 162 1.54 -19.35 -17.02
N TYR A 163 1.67 -18.43 -17.97
CA TYR A 163 0.54 -17.62 -18.38
C TYR A 163 -0.26 -18.42 -19.40
N THR A 164 -1.44 -18.87 -19.00
CA THR A 164 -2.47 -19.29 -19.93
C THR A 164 -3.26 -18.04 -20.31
N PRO A 165 -3.20 -17.58 -21.56
CA PRO A 165 -4.04 -16.46 -21.97
C PRO A 165 -5.50 -16.80 -21.63
N PRO A 166 -6.27 -15.84 -21.08
CA PRO A 166 -7.68 -16.07 -20.87
C PRO A 166 -8.28 -16.52 -22.20
N ALA A 167 -9.17 -17.51 -22.14
CA ALA A 167 -9.92 -17.95 -23.30
C ALA A 167 -10.46 -16.72 -24.05
N PRO A 168 -10.48 -16.75 -25.40
CA PRO A 168 -10.82 -15.58 -26.23
C PRO A 168 -12.05 -14.84 -25.67
N GLU A 169 -12.07 -13.51 -25.79
CA GLU A 169 -13.05 -12.61 -25.16
C GLU A 169 -14.52 -13.04 -25.28
N SER A 170 -14.85 -13.90 -26.25
CA SER A 170 -16.15 -14.58 -26.36
C SER A 170 -16.54 -15.45 -25.16
N SER A 171 -15.63 -15.73 -24.22
CA SER A 171 -15.84 -16.62 -23.07
C SER A 171 -15.71 -15.96 -21.69
N ARG A 172 -15.26 -14.70 -21.61
CA ARG A 172 -15.30 -13.93 -20.36
C ARG A 172 -16.72 -13.41 -20.12
N PRO A 173 -17.28 -13.50 -18.89
CA PRO A 173 -18.51 -12.78 -18.59
C PRO A 173 -18.27 -11.29 -18.86
N ALA A 174 -19.11 -10.68 -19.69
CA ALA A 174 -18.98 -9.27 -20.07
C ALA A 174 -18.77 -8.39 -18.83
N ALA A 175 -17.78 -7.50 -18.87
CA ALA A 175 -17.52 -6.55 -17.80
C ALA A 175 -18.83 -5.88 -17.38
N ARG A 176 -19.15 -5.91 -16.08
CA ARG A 176 -20.37 -5.30 -15.55
C ARG A 176 -20.14 -3.81 -15.33
N ALA A 177 -21.18 -3.02 -15.53
CA ALA A 177 -21.14 -1.61 -15.19
C ALA A 177 -21.02 -1.41 -13.67
N ALA A 178 -20.29 -0.37 -13.26
CA ALA A 178 -20.01 -0.07 -11.85
C ALA A 178 -19.90 1.44 -11.61
N VAL A 179 -20.13 1.87 -10.37
CA VAL A 179 -20.02 3.28 -9.95
C VAL A 179 -19.20 3.39 -8.66
N GLN A 180 -18.38 4.44 -8.58
CA GLN A 180 -17.59 4.80 -7.40
C GLN A 180 -17.61 6.32 -7.18
N SER A 181 -17.70 6.76 -5.93
CA SER A 181 -17.53 8.14 -5.49
C SER A 181 -16.27 8.29 -4.64
N PHE A 182 -15.38 9.23 -4.96
CA PHE A 182 -14.17 9.51 -4.18
C PHE A 182 -13.81 11.01 -4.20
N PRO A 183 -13.34 11.59 -3.08
CA PRO A 183 -13.30 10.98 -1.74
C PRO A 183 -14.72 10.74 -1.19
N ASN A 184 -14.86 9.82 -0.22
CA ASN A 184 -16.10 9.59 0.52
C ASN A 184 -15.74 9.01 1.91
N PRO A 185 -15.87 9.76 3.02
CA PRO A 185 -16.49 11.10 3.15
C PRO A 185 -15.80 12.22 2.36
N PHE A 186 -16.52 13.30 2.04
CA PHE A 186 -16.03 14.41 1.20
C PHE A 186 -16.37 15.80 1.77
N ASN A 187 -15.54 16.81 1.44
CA ASN A 187 -15.75 18.24 1.75
C ASN A 187 -15.06 19.15 0.72
N PRO A 188 -15.76 20.02 -0.03
CA PRO A 188 -17.16 19.92 -0.43
C PRO A 188 -17.33 19.10 -1.73
N VAL A 189 -16.23 18.67 -2.37
CA VAL A 189 -16.25 18.03 -3.69
C VAL A 189 -16.02 16.51 -3.61
N THR A 190 -16.87 15.74 -4.28
CA THR A 190 -16.62 14.32 -4.61
C THR A 190 -16.62 14.13 -6.13
N HIS A 191 -15.75 13.26 -6.62
CA HIS A 191 -15.77 12.76 -7.99
C HIS A 191 -16.58 11.47 -8.06
N ILE A 192 -17.39 11.34 -9.10
CA ILE A 192 -18.20 10.15 -9.39
C ILE A 192 -17.65 9.54 -10.67
N ARG A 193 -17.07 8.34 -10.58
CA ARG A 193 -16.56 7.56 -11.69
C ARG A 193 -17.50 6.40 -11.99
N ILE A 194 -18.00 6.36 -13.22
CA ILE A 194 -18.89 5.30 -13.72
C ILE A 194 -18.11 4.52 -14.77
N HIS A 195 -17.86 3.24 -14.52
CA HIS A 195 -17.39 2.30 -15.53
C HIS A 195 -18.60 1.75 -16.29
N ASN A 196 -18.63 2.02 -17.59
CA ASN A 196 -19.74 1.78 -18.49
C ASN A 196 -19.22 1.03 -19.74
N PRO A 197 -18.90 -0.27 -19.62
CA PRO A 197 -18.27 -1.03 -20.70
C PRO A 197 -19.14 -1.11 -21.95
N ARG A 198 -20.47 -1.03 -21.79
CA ARG A 198 -21.43 -1.00 -22.91
C ARG A 198 -21.65 0.39 -23.52
N ARG A 199 -21.00 1.42 -22.97
CA ARG A 199 -21.04 2.81 -23.47
C ARG A 199 -22.45 3.35 -23.61
N TYR A 200 -23.36 2.91 -22.74
CA TYR A 200 -24.75 3.34 -22.71
C TYR A 200 -24.88 4.80 -22.27
N ARG A 201 -25.96 5.46 -22.67
CA ARG A 201 -26.32 6.76 -22.08
C ARG A 201 -26.84 6.53 -20.66
N GLY A 202 -26.81 7.54 -19.81
CA GLY A 202 -27.27 7.35 -18.44
C GLY A 202 -27.58 8.62 -17.68
N LYS A 203 -28.11 8.42 -16.47
CA LYS A 203 -28.41 9.45 -15.49
C LYS A 203 -27.78 9.07 -14.16
N ALA A 204 -27.10 10.01 -13.52
CA ALA A 204 -26.62 9.90 -12.15
C ALA A 204 -27.38 10.91 -11.29
N ALA A 205 -28.20 10.44 -10.36
CA ALA A 205 -29.02 11.27 -9.49
C ALA A 205 -28.58 11.10 -8.04
N ILE A 206 -28.52 12.21 -7.32
CA ILE A 206 -28.13 12.28 -5.92
C ILE A 206 -29.38 12.60 -5.11
N TYR A 207 -29.62 11.85 -4.04
CA TYR A 207 -30.78 11.98 -3.18
C TYR A 207 -30.37 12.23 -1.73
N ASN A 208 -31.16 13.01 -0.99
CA ASN A 208 -31.00 13.16 0.46
C ASN A 208 -31.68 11.99 1.21
N LEU A 209 -31.60 12.00 2.54
CA LEU A 209 -32.22 10.99 3.41
C LEU A 209 -33.75 10.88 3.26
N LEU A 210 -34.42 11.94 2.82
CA LEU A 210 -35.86 11.97 2.59
C LEU A 210 -36.24 11.41 1.20
N GLY A 211 -35.27 10.96 0.41
CA GLY A 211 -35.48 10.51 -0.97
C GLY A 211 -35.74 11.66 -1.95
N GLN A 212 -35.50 12.91 -1.57
CA GLN A 212 -35.62 14.06 -2.46
C GLN A 212 -34.38 14.16 -3.34
N ARG A 213 -34.56 14.38 -4.65
CA ARG A 213 -33.46 14.55 -5.59
C ARG A 213 -32.79 15.90 -5.37
N VAL A 214 -31.50 15.86 -5.10
CA VAL A 214 -30.64 17.02 -4.84
C VAL A 214 -29.99 17.51 -6.12
N LYS A 215 -29.41 16.60 -6.92
CA LYS A 215 -28.71 16.93 -8.16
C LYS A 215 -28.88 15.78 -9.15
N GLN A 216 -28.88 16.09 -10.44
CA GLN A 216 -28.88 15.09 -11.50
C GLN A 216 -27.88 15.45 -12.60
N PHE A 217 -27.09 14.48 -13.01
CA PHE A 217 -26.22 14.53 -14.18
C PHE A 217 -26.78 13.61 -15.26
N VAL A 218 -26.73 14.07 -16.52
CA VAL A 218 -27.08 13.27 -17.69
C VAL A 218 -25.83 13.15 -18.55
N PHE A 219 -25.54 11.94 -19.00
CA PHE A 219 -24.41 11.68 -19.89
C PHE A 219 -24.84 10.90 -21.13
N ALA A 220 -24.24 11.27 -22.26
CA ALA A 220 -24.47 10.60 -23.54
C ALA A 220 -23.76 9.23 -23.59
N SER A 221 -24.20 8.40 -24.53
CA SER A 221 -23.52 7.17 -24.89
C SER A 221 -22.13 7.46 -25.50
N GLY A 222 -21.27 6.44 -25.54
CA GLY A 222 -20.00 6.47 -26.27
C GLY A 222 -18.74 6.52 -25.39
N LYS A 223 -18.87 6.83 -24.10
CA LYS A 223 -17.76 6.79 -23.14
C LYS A 223 -17.80 5.51 -22.30
N GLU A 224 -16.65 4.84 -22.23
CA GLU A 224 -16.43 3.66 -21.39
C GLU A 224 -16.24 4.03 -19.92
N THR A 225 -15.67 5.21 -19.66
CA THR A 225 -15.55 5.80 -18.32
C THR A 225 -16.18 7.19 -18.35
N VAL A 226 -17.12 7.44 -17.43
CA VAL A 226 -17.74 8.75 -17.23
C VAL A 226 -17.29 9.29 -15.89
N GLU A 227 -16.74 10.50 -15.89
CA GLU A 227 -16.33 11.21 -14.68
C GLU A 227 -17.21 12.45 -14.49
N LEU A 228 -17.79 12.58 -13.31
CA LEU A 228 -18.62 13.70 -12.88
C LEU A 228 -18.04 14.26 -11.58
N ALA A 229 -18.25 15.55 -11.32
CA ALA A 229 -17.89 16.17 -10.05
C ALA A 229 -19.15 16.77 -9.42
N TRP A 230 -19.31 16.53 -8.11
CA TRP A 230 -20.37 17.15 -7.33
C TRP A 230 -19.76 17.92 -6.17
N ASP A 231 -20.09 19.19 -6.09
CA ASP A 231 -19.57 20.22 -5.18
C ASP A 231 -20.50 20.49 -3.99
N ALA A 232 -21.29 19.48 -3.58
CA ALA A 232 -22.30 19.60 -2.54
C ALA A 232 -23.34 20.71 -2.81
N THR A 233 -23.75 20.92 -4.06
CA THR A 233 -24.84 21.84 -4.42
C THR A 233 -26.10 21.12 -4.93
N ASP A 234 -27.25 21.76 -4.80
CA ASP A 234 -28.50 21.27 -5.38
C ASP A 234 -28.69 21.68 -6.86
N GLU A 235 -29.84 21.38 -7.46
CA GLU A 235 -30.18 21.75 -8.85
C GLU A 235 -30.18 23.28 -9.08
N THR A 236 -30.37 24.08 -8.02
CA THR A 236 -30.31 25.55 -8.06
C THR A 236 -28.92 26.12 -7.76
N SER A 237 -27.91 25.24 -7.64
CA SER A 237 -26.54 25.57 -7.28
C SER A 237 -26.39 26.13 -5.86
N LEU A 238 -27.36 25.88 -4.97
CA LEU A 238 -27.26 26.25 -3.56
C LEU A 238 -26.56 25.13 -2.77
N PRO A 239 -25.69 25.45 -1.80
CA PRO A 239 -25.04 24.44 -0.97
C PRO A 239 -26.04 23.60 -0.18
N VAL A 240 -25.80 22.30 -0.10
CA VAL A 240 -26.59 21.38 0.72
C VAL A 240 -25.96 21.17 2.10
N SER A 241 -26.75 20.67 3.04
CA SER A 241 -26.27 20.40 4.40
C SER A 241 -25.25 19.26 4.44
N ALA A 242 -24.41 19.20 5.47
CA ALA A 242 -23.66 17.99 5.79
C ALA A 242 -24.63 16.85 6.12
N GLY A 243 -24.26 15.62 5.76
CA GLY A 243 -25.10 14.45 6.01
C GLY A 243 -24.91 13.33 4.99
N LEU A 244 -25.83 12.37 5.05
CA LEU A 244 -25.86 11.20 4.17
C LEU A 244 -26.65 11.50 2.88
N TYR A 245 -26.05 11.11 1.76
CA TYR A 245 -26.63 11.18 0.42
C TYR A 245 -26.56 9.83 -0.27
N PHE A 246 -27.45 9.58 -1.23
CA PHE A 246 -27.47 8.37 -2.03
C PHE A 246 -27.28 8.71 -3.50
N LEU A 247 -26.29 8.09 -4.12
CA LEU A 247 -26.04 8.17 -5.55
C LEU A 247 -26.70 6.98 -6.26
N GLN A 248 -27.59 7.30 -7.19
CA GLN A 248 -28.27 6.34 -8.04
C GLN A 248 -27.83 6.54 -9.49
N VAL A 249 -27.29 5.50 -10.13
CA VAL A 249 -26.92 5.54 -11.55
C VAL A 249 -27.79 4.57 -12.34
N ARG A 250 -28.45 5.10 -13.36
CA ARG A 250 -29.26 4.33 -14.31
C ARG A 250 -28.69 4.47 -15.71
N LEU A 251 -28.35 3.33 -16.33
CA LEU A 251 -27.91 3.24 -17.71
C LEU A 251 -29.10 2.86 -18.60
N PHE A 252 -29.10 3.32 -19.84
CA PHE A 252 -30.12 3.02 -20.83
C PHE A 252 -29.47 2.52 -22.11
N ASP A 253 -29.87 1.34 -22.55
CA ASP A 253 -29.41 0.78 -23.81
C ASP A 253 -30.08 1.48 -25.02
N ALA A 254 -29.73 1.02 -26.23
CA ALA A 254 -30.29 1.55 -27.47
C ALA A 254 -31.79 1.21 -27.65
N LYS A 255 -32.29 0.16 -26.99
CA LYS A 255 -33.68 -0.30 -27.05
C LYS A 255 -34.57 0.37 -25.99
N GLY A 256 -33.97 1.11 -25.06
CA GLY A 256 -34.66 1.79 -23.96
C GLY A 256 -34.74 0.99 -22.66
N GLU A 257 -34.14 -0.20 -22.60
CA GLU A 257 -34.03 -0.97 -21.36
C GLU A 257 -33.08 -0.27 -20.40
N SER A 258 -33.44 -0.24 -19.12
CA SER A 258 -32.68 0.45 -18.10
C SER A 258 -32.03 -0.51 -17.12
N GLU A 259 -30.72 -0.38 -16.93
CA GLU A 259 -29.97 -1.07 -15.88
C GLU A 259 -29.73 -0.10 -14.71
N LEU A 260 -30.12 -0.50 -13.51
CA LEU A 260 -29.82 0.26 -12.30
C LEU A 260 -28.58 -0.32 -11.63
N LEU A 261 -27.55 0.50 -11.48
CA LEU A 261 -26.35 0.10 -10.74
C LEU A 261 -26.61 0.11 -9.23
N PRO A 262 -25.83 -0.66 -8.43
CA PRO A 262 -25.91 -0.61 -6.99
C PRO A 262 -25.84 0.82 -6.45
N VAL A 263 -26.78 1.18 -5.57
CA VAL A 263 -26.84 2.52 -4.96
C VAL A 263 -25.64 2.73 -4.06
N GLN A 264 -24.96 3.87 -4.22
CA GLN A 264 -23.80 4.22 -3.42
C GLN A 264 -24.17 5.24 -2.34
N LYS A 265 -23.74 4.98 -1.10
CA LYS A 265 -23.87 5.92 0.02
C LYS A 265 -22.73 6.93 -0.04
N MET A 266 -23.00 8.21 0.14
CA MET A 266 -22.03 9.30 0.17
C MET A 266 -22.20 10.13 1.44
N ILE A 267 -21.11 10.53 2.08
CA ILE A 267 -21.11 11.28 3.34
C ILE A 267 -20.47 12.65 3.09
N HIS A 268 -21.27 13.71 3.15
CA HIS A 268 -20.80 15.10 3.07
C HIS A 268 -20.48 15.62 4.48
N THR A 269 -19.28 16.13 4.67
CA THR A 269 -18.83 16.77 5.91
C THR A 269 -18.63 18.26 5.68
N LYS A 270 -19.00 19.10 6.66
CA LYS A 270 -18.68 20.53 6.68
C LYS A 270 -17.25 20.77 7.11
#